data_AF-A0A7Y9IS99-F1
#
_entry.id   AF-A0A7Y9IS99-F1
#
_cell.length_a   1.000
_cell.length_b   1.000
_cell.length_c   1.000
_cell.angle_alpha   90.00
_cell.angle_beta   90.00
_cell.angle_gamma   90.00
#
_symmetry.space_group_name_H-M   'P 1'
#
loop_
_entity.id
_entity.type
_entity.pdbx_description
1 polymer ?
#
loop_
_entity_poly.entity_id
_entity_poly.type
_entity_poly.pdbx_seq_one_letter_code
_entity_poly.pdbx_strand_id
1 'polypeptide(L)'
;MTSSLTTRRALLKAGLALPAAGMGVGSLLSTRAFAADAAWPTRAIRFVVPFAPGGSSEIVARATSIELTKFVGQNVYVDNKPGAGGNLAMADVARAEDQHTLVLGHIGTLAVNPYIYAKLPYDPIKDFKPISLLAKVPSLYVVNADLPVKNLKEFVALMKAKPGKLNYGSAGNGSAGHLAMEYLKMVSETFIVHVPYRGTGPQLTDLMAGRLDAAAVGAPAVMQYIKSGKLRCIATGTSTRIPQLPDVPTVAEQGFPGFEMTQWYGLMAPANLAPAATDKLAAAAAKAIKSPESLERLSGDAAIAVGSTPAEFAAFIAVEQKRWQTVIARAGIKPD
;
A
#
# COMPACT_ATOMS: atom_id res chain seq x y z
N MET A 1 -12.20 -59.89 30.21
CA MET A 1 -13.03 -61.09 30.39
C MET A 1 -14.34 -60.66 31.03
N THR A 2 -15.46 -61.06 30.38
CA THR A 2 -16.82 -61.29 30.93
C THR A 2 -17.53 -60.11 31.63
N SER A 3 -18.49 -59.46 30.96
CA SER A 3 -19.93 -59.84 30.88
C SER A 3 -20.71 -59.33 32.11
N SER A 4 -21.50 -58.27 31.95
CA SER A 4 -22.97 -58.28 31.70
C SER A 4 -23.80 -58.54 32.96
N LEU A 5 -24.87 -57.75 33.15
CA LEU A 5 -26.22 -58.27 33.36
C LEU A 5 -27.23 -57.10 33.47
N THR A 6 -27.95 -56.88 32.39
CA THR A 6 -29.27 -56.27 32.33
C THR A 6 -30.28 -57.32 32.79
N THR A 7 -31.19 -57.06 33.74
CA THR A 7 -32.60 -57.53 33.68
C THR A 7 -33.53 -57.06 34.82
N ARG A 8 -34.58 -56.34 34.41
CA ARG A 8 -36.03 -56.63 34.56
C ARG A 8 -36.78 -56.55 35.91
N ARG A 9 -38.01 -56.02 35.73
CA ARG A 9 -39.28 -56.14 36.48
C ARG A 9 -39.50 -55.09 37.58
N ALA A 10 -40.26 -54.03 37.32
CA ALA A 10 -41.73 -53.98 37.20
C ALA A 10 -42.44 -54.18 38.54
N LEU A 11 -42.83 -53.07 39.17
CA LEU A 11 -44.00 -53.01 40.03
C LEU A 11 -44.81 -51.75 39.69
N LEU A 12 -46.10 -52.00 39.50
CA LEU A 12 -47.15 -51.15 38.97
C LEU A 12 -48.16 -50.95 40.12
N LYS A 13 -48.89 -49.83 40.08
CA LYS A 13 -50.12 -49.48 40.83
C LYS A 13 -49.88 -48.83 42.20
N ALA A 14 -50.68 -47.87 42.68
CA ALA A 14 -51.74 -47.02 42.13
C ALA A 14 -52.14 -46.04 43.26
N GLY A 15 -52.65 -44.86 42.91
CA GLY A 15 -53.32 -43.91 43.83
C GLY A 15 -53.42 -42.54 43.16
N LEU A 16 -54.50 -42.24 42.42
CA LEU A 16 -55.70 -41.48 42.86
C LEU A 16 -55.35 -40.15 43.57
N ALA A 17 -55.89 -38.97 43.27
CA ALA A 17 -56.69 -38.39 42.19
C ALA A 17 -56.84 -36.88 42.51
N LEU A 18 -56.63 -35.99 41.52
CA LEU A 18 -57.25 -34.66 41.24
C LEU A 18 -57.36 -33.56 42.36
N PRO A 19 -57.72 -32.29 42.04
CA PRO A 19 -57.19 -31.33 41.06
C PRO A 19 -57.07 -29.89 41.63
N ALA A 20 -56.37 -28.96 40.98
CA ALA A 20 -56.64 -27.49 40.94
C ALA A 20 -55.40 -26.77 40.39
N ALA A 21 -55.44 -26.31 39.14
CA ALA A 21 -55.82 -24.93 38.78
C ALA A 21 -54.80 -23.88 39.26
N GLY A 22 -53.91 -23.50 38.34
CA GLY A 22 -52.95 -22.41 38.51
C GLY A 22 -52.20 -22.15 37.21
N MET A 23 -52.94 -21.82 36.14
CA MET A 23 -52.37 -21.28 34.89
C MET A 23 -51.73 -19.91 35.18
N GLY A 24 -50.48 -19.91 35.63
CA GLY A 24 -49.61 -18.74 35.54
C GLY A 24 -49.10 -18.62 34.11
N VAL A 25 -49.83 -17.88 33.27
CA VAL A 25 -49.31 -17.38 31.99
C VAL A 25 -48.22 -16.36 32.32
N GLY A 26 -47.04 -16.87 32.64
CA GLY A 26 -45.81 -16.09 32.74
C GLY A 26 -45.46 -15.65 31.33
N SER A 27 -45.89 -14.44 30.97
CA SER A 27 -45.56 -13.76 29.73
C SER A 27 -44.06 -13.85 29.52
N LEU A 28 -43.64 -14.75 28.63
CA LEU A 28 -42.30 -14.77 28.06
C LEU A 28 -42.20 -13.48 27.24
N LEU A 29 -41.90 -12.38 27.92
CA LEU A 29 -41.27 -11.21 27.33
C LEU A 29 -39.95 -11.71 26.77
N SER A 30 -40.01 -12.27 25.56
CA SER A 30 -38.88 -12.34 24.65
C SER A 30 -38.46 -10.90 24.44
N THR A 31 -37.60 -10.40 25.34
CA THR A 31 -36.72 -9.29 25.04
C THR A 31 -35.95 -9.76 23.83
N ARG A 32 -36.43 -9.36 22.63
CA ARG A 32 -35.58 -9.24 21.46
C ARG A 32 -34.48 -8.30 21.93
N ALA A 33 -33.39 -8.87 22.41
CA ALA A 33 -32.14 -8.17 22.49
C ALA A 33 -31.94 -7.66 21.08
N PHE A 34 -32.17 -6.37 20.88
CA PHE A 34 -31.50 -5.66 19.80
C PHE A 34 -30.04 -6.00 20.03
N ALA A 35 -29.52 -6.95 19.26
CA ALA A 35 -28.10 -7.06 19.06
C ALA A 35 -27.73 -5.67 18.53
N ALA A 36 -27.25 -4.81 19.43
CA ALA A 36 -26.60 -3.59 19.04
C ALA A 36 -25.53 -4.05 18.07
N ASP A 37 -25.71 -3.74 16.79
CA ASP A 37 -24.75 -4.03 15.74
C ASP A 37 -23.40 -3.61 16.30
N ALA A 38 -22.54 -4.59 16.62
CA ALA A 38 -21.36 -4.30 17.39
C ALA A 38 -20.53 -3.28 16.61
N ALA A 39 -20.34 -2.08 17.18
CA ALA A 39 -19.82 -0.95 16.43
C ALA A 39 -18.46 -1.32 15.85
N TRP A 40 -18.36 -1.40 14.51
CA TRP A 40 -17.12 -1.70 13.82
C TRP A 40 -16.01 -0.71 14.22
N PRO A 41 -14.74 -1.13 14.34
CA PRO A 41 -14.24 -2.50 14.24
C PRO A 41 -14.43 -3.30 15.55
N THR A 42 -14.70 -4.61 15.42
CA THR A 42 -14.91 -5.53 16.56
C THR A 42 -13.67 -6.34 16.93
N ARG A 43 -12.64 -6.28 16.08
CA ARG A 43 -11.34 -6.94 16.27
C ARG A 43 -10.25 -6.18 15.51
N ALA A 44 -9.02 -6.68 15.61
CA ALA A 44 -7.89 -6.12 14.90
C ALA A 44 -8.12 -6.05 13.38
N ILE A 45 -7.66 -4.95 12.77
CA ILE A 45 -7.70 -4.67 11.34
C ILE A 45 -6.36 -5.09 10.72
N ARG A 46 -6.44 -5.92 9.69
CA ARG A 46 -5.32 -6.32 8.84
C ARG A 46 -5.08 -5.24 7.79
N PHE A 47 -3.90 -4.63 7.78
CA PHE A 47 -3.51 -3.64 6.78
C PHE A 47 -2.42 -4.20 5.86
N VAL A 48 -2.82 -4.64 4.68
CA VAL A 48 -1.93 -5.32 3.73
C VAL A 48 -1.08 -4.32 2.96
N VAL A 49 0.24 -4.54 2.95
CA VAL A 49 1.22 -3.77 2.18
C VAL A 49 1.74 -4.64 1.02
N PRO A 50 1.71 -4.15 -0.24
CA PRO A 50 1.98 -4.97 -1.43
C PRO A 50 3.45 -5.33 -1.68
N PHE A 51 4.36 -5.01 -0.77
CA PHE A 51 5.81 -5.14 -0.96
C PHE A 51 6.51 -5.66 0.29
N ALA A 52 7.73 -6.17 0.10
CA ALA A 52 8.60 -6.54 1.20
C ALA A 52 8.99 -5.29 2.02
N PRO A 53 9.30 -5.43 3.33
CA PRO A 53 9.70 -4.31 4.18
C PRO A 53 10.91 -3.53 3.65
N GLY A 54 11.08 -2.29 4.12
CA GLY A 54 12.23 -1.43 3.80
C GLY A 54 12.01 -0.42 2.67
N GLY A 55 10.75 -0.21 2.25
CA GLY A 55 10.38 0.82 1.26
C GLY A 55 9.45 1.90 1.82
N SER A 56 9.19 2.94 1.02
CA SER A 56 8.29 4.03 1.42
C SER A 56 6.86 3.56 1.70
N SER A 57 6.38 2.53 0.99
CA SER A 57 5.08 1.89 1.27
C SER A 57 4.99 1.40 2.72
N GLU A 58 6.05 0.73 3.20
CA GLU A 58 6.12 0.21 4.56
C GLU A 58 6.15 1.33 5.59
N ILE A 59 6.95 2.36 5.34
CA ILE A 59 7.10 3.51 6.23
C ILE A 59 5.75 4.24 6.38
N VAL A 60 5.08 4.54 5.26
CA VAL A 60 3.76 5.19 5.26
C VAL A 60 2.71 4.30 5.93
N ALA A 61 2.68 3.00 5.61
CA ALA A 61 1.70 2.09 6.19
C ALA A 61 1.87 1.96 7.70
N ARG A 62 3.11 1.83 8.20
CA ARG A 62 3.38 1.75 9.64
C ARG A 62 3.01 3.04 10.37
N ALA A 63 3.43 4.20 9.85
CA ALA A 63 3.06 5.50 10.41
C ALA A 63 1.53 5.64 10.49
N THR A 64 0.83 5.27 9.42
CA THR A 64 -0.64 5.27 9.37
C THR A 64 -1.23 4.30 10.40
N SER A 65 -0.74 3.06 10.47
CA SER A 65 -1.32 2.01 11.33
C SER A 65 -1.24 2.35 12.83
N ILE A 66 -0.13 2.96 13.26
CA ILE A 66 0.10 3.36 14.65
C ILE A 66 -0.94 4.41 15.06
N GLU A 67 -1.10 5.45 14.26
CA GLU A 67 -2.05 6.52 14.56
C GLU A 67 -3.50 6.08 14.35
N LEU A 68 -3.77 5.32 13.30
CA LEU A 68 -5.11 4.83 13.00
C LEU A 68 -5.65 3.94 14.13
N THR A 69 -4.80 3.12 14.76
CA THR A 69 -5.15 2.30 15.94
C THR A 69 -5.77 3.14 17.06
N LYS A 70 -5.22 4.34 17.32
CA LYS A 70 -5.73 5.26 18.35
C LYS A 70 -7.14 5.77 18.02
N PHE A 71 -7.41 6.04 16.74
CA PHE A 71 -8.68 6.64 16.30
C PHE A 71 -9.78 5.61 16.03
N VAL A 72 -9.46 4.38 15.64
CA VAL A 72 -10.46 3.33 15.38
C VAL A 72 -10.77 2.48 16.62
N GLY A 73 -9.89 2.50 17.64
CA GLY A 73 -10.08 1.80 18.91
C GLY A 73 -9.79 0.30 18.85
N GLN A 74 -9.21 -0.19 17.75
CA GLN A 74 -8.74 -1.56 17.57
C GLN A 74 -7.36 -1.54 16.93
N ASN A 75 -6.56 -2.56 17.24
CA ASN A 75 -5.22 -2.70 16.66
C ASN A 75 -5.28 -2.75 15.13
N VAL A 76 -4.50 -1.91 14.45
CA VAL A 76 -4.26 -1.98 13.01
C VAL A 76 -2.83 -2.48 12.81
N TYR A 77 -2.66 -3.66 12.23
CA TYR A 77 -1.34 -4.25 12.02
C TYR A 77 -0.98 -4.32 10.54
N VAL A 78 0.28 -4.03 10.24
CA VAL A 78 0.83 -4.13 8.88
C VAL A 78 1.17 -5.59 8.57
N ASP A 79 0.68 -6.06 7.42
CA ASP A 79 0.97 -7.39 6.87
C ASP A 79 1.58 -7.25 5.45
N ASN A 80 2.85 -7.62 5.30
CA ASN A 80 3.56 -7.52 4.02
C ASN A 80 3.28 -8.73 3.12
N LYS A 81 2.65 -8.48 1.96
CA LYS A 81 2.32 -9.50 0.97
C LYS A 81 2.98 -9.20 -0.38
N PRO A 82 4.30 -9.42 -0.52
CA PRO A 82 5.03 -9.07 -1.74
C PRO A 82 4.76 -10.00 -2.92
N GLY A 83 4.73 -9.44 -4.12
CA GLY A 83 4.82 -10.17 -5.37
C GLY A 83 4.03 -9.52 -6.51
N ALA A 84 4.49 -9.75 -7.74
CA ALA A 84 3.85 -9.27 -8.97
C ALA A 84 3.47 -7.76 -8.94
N GLY A 85 4.39 -6.90 -8.47
CA GLY A 85 4.15 -5.45 -8.39
C GLY A 85 3.03 -5.01 -7.43
N GLY A 86 2.59 -5.91 -6.55
CA GLY A 86 1.46 -5.72 -5.64
C GLY A 86 0.17 -6.41 -6.07
N ASN A 87 0.10 -7.00 -7.26
CA ASN A 87 -1.12 -7.65 -7.76
C ASN A 87 -1.58 -8.80 -6.85
N LEU A 88 -0.65 -9.51 -6.19
CA LEU A 88 -1.00 -10.57 -5.24
C LEU A 88 -1.70 -10.04 -3.98
N ALA A 89 -1.27 -8.89 -3.48
CA ALA A 89 -1.91 -8.24 -2.34
C ALA A 89 -3.28 -7.68 -2.70
N MET A 90 -3.40 -7.03 -3.87
CA MET A 90 -4.68 -6.53 -4.36
C MET A 90 -5.69 -7.67 -4.55
N ALA A 91 -5.31 -8.75 -5.23
CA ALA A 91 -6.20 -9.91 -5.42
C ALA A 91 -6.59 -10.62 -4.12
N ASP A 92 -5.74 -10.57 -3.09
CA ASP A 92 -6.06 -11.08 -1.75
C ASP A 92 -7.15 -10.23 -1.08
N VAL A 93 -6.95 -8.91 -1.06
CA VAL A 93 -7.85 -8.00 -0.35
C VAL A 93 -9.17 -7.81 -1.10
N ALA A 94 -9.17 -7.82 -2.44
CA ALA A 94 -10.39 -7.77 -3.25
C ALA A 94 -11.39 -8.90 -2.89
N ARG A 95 -10.89 -10.05 -2.42
CA ARG A 95 -11.70 -11.22 -2.03
C ARG A 95 -12.01 -11.29 -0.54
N ALA A 96 -11.57 -10.32 0.26
CA ALA A 96 -11.81 -10.34 1.69
C ALA A 96 -13.27 -9.97 1.99
N GLU A 97 -13.96 -10.82 2.76
CA GLU A 97 -15.35 -10.62 3.20
C GLU A 97 -15.46 -10.23 4.68
N ASP A 98 -14.32 -10.20 5.36
CA ASP A 98 -14.22 -10.18 6.82
C ASP A 98 -14.44 -8.80 7.45
N GLN A 99 -14.66 -7.77 6.63
CA GLN A 99 -14.84 -6.35 6.98
C GLN A 99 -13.66 -5.74 7.76
N HIS A 100 -12.53 -6.43 7.89
CA HIS A 100 -11.38 -6.01 8.72
C HIS A 100 -10.05 -6.09 7.96
N THR A 101 -10.08 -6.36 6.65
CA THR A 101 -8.90 -6.35 5.79
C THR A 101 -8.90 -5.11 4.90
N LEU A 102 -7.79 -4.37 4.93
CA LEU A 102 -7.53 -3.17 4.12
C LEU A 102 -6.25 -3.36 3.33
N VAL A 103 -6.02 -2.54 2.30
CA VAL A 103 -4.79 -2.58 1.50
C VAL A 103 -4.23 -1.18 1.24
N LEU A 104 -2.89 -1.10 1.23
CA LEU A 104 -2.18 0.08 0.77
C LEU A 104 -2.12 0.05 -0.76
N GLY A 105 -2.92 0.90 -1.39
CA GLY A 105 -2.83 1.16 -2.83
C GLY A 105 -1.66 2.10 -3.15
N HIS A 106 -1.06 1.89 -4.31
CA HIS A 106 -0.04 2.78 -4.87
C HIS A 106 -0.28 3.03 -6.37
N ILE A 107 0.50 3.94 -6.93
CA ILE A 107 0.45 4.37 -8.34
C ILE A 107 0.39 3.20 -9.33
N GLY A 108 1.18 2.14 -9.11
CA GLY A 108 1.16 0.96 -9.96
C GLY A 108 -0.18 0.25 -9.92
N THR A 109 -0.61 -0.14 -8.73
CA THR A 109 -1.82 -0.94 -8.55
C THR A 109 -3.11 -0.21 -8.93
N LEU A 110 -3.15 1.11 -8.80
CA LEU A 110 -4.37 1.89 -8.94
C LEU A 110 -4.43 2.69 -10.24
N ALA A 111 -3.29 3.07 -10.83
CA ALA A 111 -3.25 3.91 -12.02
C ALA A 111 -2.55 3.29 -13.25
N VAL A 112 -1.65 2.32 -13.08
CA VAL A 112 -0.84 1.80 -14.21
C VAL A 112 -1.16 0.37 -14.59
N ASN A 113 -1.21 -0.54 -13.63
CA ASN A 113 -1.40 -1.97 -13.86
C ASN A 113 -2.61 -2.32 -14.75
N PRO A 114 -3.76 -1.61 -14.67
CA PRO A 114 -4.89 -1.83 -15.60
C PRO A 114 -4.57 -1.64 -17.08
N TYR A 115 -3.50 -0.90 -17.41
CA TYR A 115 -3.11 -0.59 -18.79
C TYR A 115 -1.90 -1.38 -19.30
N ILE A 116 -1.11 -1.97 -18.40
CA ILE A 116 0.11 -2.73 -18.78
C ILE A 116 -0.08 -4.24 -18.69
N TYR A 117 -1.01 -4.75 -17.87
CA TYR A 117 -1.30 -6.18 -17.79
C TYR A 117 -2.51 -6.54 -18.65
N ALA A 118 -2.36 -7.51 -19.55
CA ALA A 118 -3.47 -8.02 -20.37
C ALA A 118 -4.58 -8.67 -19.52
N LYS A 119 -4.21 -9.26 -18.38
CA LYS A 119 -5.14 -9.86 -17.41
C LYS A 119 -4.72 -9.49 -16.00
N LEU A 120 -5.49 -8.60 -15.38
CA LEU A 120 -5.30 -8.21 -13.99
C LEU A 120 -6.21 -9.06 -13.09
N PRO A 121 -5.75 -9.54 -11.92
CA PRO A 121 -6.54 -10.39 -11.03
C PRO A 121 -7.49 -9.61 -10.11
N TYR A 122 -7.71 -8.32 -10.39
CA TYR A 122 -8.63 -7.43 -9.69
C TYR A 122 -9.02 -6.25 -10.60
N ASP A 123 -10.12 -5.59 -10.30
CA ASP A 123 -10.56 -4.32 -10.89
C ASP A 123 -10.39 -3.19 -9.85
N PRO A 124 -9.53 -2.17 -10.08
CA PRO A 124 -9.24 -1.14 -9.09
C PRO A 124 -10.43 -0.24 -8.76
N ILE A 125 -11.48 -0.23 -9.60
CA ILE A 125 -12.69 0.59 -9.42
C ILE A 125 -13.81 -0.24 -8.80
N LYS A 126 -14.03 -1.47 -9.27
CA LYS A 126 -15.15 -2.31 -8.81
C LYS A 126 -14.87 -3.05 -7.52
N ASP A 127 -13.64 -3.47 -7.29
CA ASP A 127 -13.31 -4.34 -6.16
C ASP A 127 -12.92 -3.56 -4.90
N PHE A 128 -12.77 -2.23 -5.01
CA PHE A 128 -12.26 -1.39 -3.93
C PHE A 128 -13.02 -0.08 -3.74
N LYS A 129 -12.99 0.40 -2.49
CA LYS A 129 -13.39 1.74 -2.08
C LYS A 129 -12.14 2.55 -1.70
N PRO A 130 -11.92 3.73 -2.29
CA PRO A 130 -10.89 4.65 -1.82
C PRO A 130 -11.31 5.22 -0.46
N ILE A 131 -10.39 5.20 0.51
CA ILE A 131 -10.64 5.72 1.86
C ILE A 131 -9.96 7.07 2.04
N SER A 132 -8.66 7.15 1.77
CA SER A 132 -7.89 8.39 1.91
C SER A 132 -6.58 8.28 1.17
N LEU A 133 -6.18 9.34 0.46
CA LEU A 133 -4.81 9.53 0.03
C LEU A 133 -3.99 9.86 1.28
N LEU A 134 -3.05 8.98 1.64
CA LEU A 134 -2.30 9.08 2.88
C LEU A 134 -1.10 10.00 2.70
N ALA A 135 -0.29 9.73 1.67
CA ALA A 135 0.94 10.47 1.44
C ALA A 135 1.31 10.56 -0.04
N LYS A 136 1.95 11.67 -0.39
CA LYS A 136 2.76 11.84 -1.59
C LYS A 136 4.24 11.80 -1.21
N VAL A 137 5.06 11.15 -2.01
CA VAL A 137 6.46 10.88 -1.72
C VAL A 137 7.31 11.26 -2.94
N PRO A 138 8.26 12.20 -2.80
CA PRO A 138 9.23 12.50 -3.84
C PRO A 138 9.95 11.22 -4.30
N SER A 139 9.96 10.96 -5.61
CA SER A 139 10.81 9.91 -6.18
C SER A 139 12.22 10.46 -6.33
N LEU A 140 13.20 9.83 -5.70
CA LEU A 140 14.61 10.19 -5.82
C LEU A 140 15.33 9.22 -6.75
N TYR A 141 16.12 9.75 -7.67
CA TYR A 141 16.98 8.98 -8.55
C TYR A 141 18.34 8.85 -7.88
N VAL A 142 18.69 7.63 -7.51
CA VAL A 142 19.89 7.31 -6.76
C VAL A 142 20.77 6.34 -7.54
N VAL A 143 22.08 6.48 -7.36
CA VAL A 143 23.09 5.56 -7.87
C VAL A 143 23.93 5.03 -6.72
N ASN A 144 24.57 3.87 -6.94
CA ASN A 144 25.64 3.42 -6.07
C ASN A 144 26.75 4.50 -5.99
N ALA A 145 27.33 4.70 -4.79
CA ALA A 145 28.29 5.77 -4.55
C ALA A 145 29.57 5.67 -5.39
N ASP A 146 29.98 4.46 -5.78
CA ASP A 146 31.18 4.17 -6.57
C ASP A 146 30.97 4.35 -8.07
N LEU A 147 29.72 4.49 -8.53
CA LEU A 147 29.42 4.81 -9.93
C LEU A 147 29.96 6.23 -10.23
N PRO A 148 30.77 6.42 -11.29
CA PRO A 148 31.48 7.68 -11.56
C PRO A 148 30.57 8.72 -12.23
N VAL A 149 29.41 8.98 -11.64
CA VAL A 149 28.44 10.00 -12.08
C VAL A 149 27.98 10.81 -10.87
N LYS A 150 27.92 12.14 -11.02
CA LYS A 150 27.58 13.07 -9.94
C LYS A 150 26.18 13.65 -10.06
N ASN A 151 25.59 13.56 -11.25
CA ASN A 151 24.30 14.15 -11.59
C ASN A 151 23.62 13.33 -12.69
N LEU A 152 22.37 13.68 -13.01
CA LEU A 152 21.58 12.95 -13.98
C LEU A 152 22.13 13.08 -15.40
N LYS A 153 22.70 14.25 -15.77
CA LYS A 153 23.27 14.46 -17.11
C LYS A 153 24.42 13.47 -17.37
N GLU A 154 25.31 13.30 -16.41
CA GLU A 154 26.40 12.33 -16.47
C GLU A 154 25.88 10.89 -16.52
N PHE A 155 24.86 10.57 -15.74
CA PHE A 155 24.24 9.25 -15.78
C PHE A 155 23.57 8.94 -17.13
N VAL A 156 22.85 9.90 -17.71
CA VAL A 156 22.27 9.77 -19.06
C VAL A 156 23.35 9.60 -20.11
N ALA A 157 24.44 10.36 -20.04
CA ALA A 157 25.58 10.18 -20.94
C ALA A 157 26.20 8.78 -20.82
N LEU A 158 26.34 8.27 -19.59
CA LEU A 158 26.85 6.91 -19.35
C LEU A 158 25.91 5.83 -19.89
N MET A 159 24.59 5.97 -19.70
CA MET A 159 23.60 5.05 -20.28
C MET A 159 23.67 5.02 -21.81
N LYS A 160 23.86 6.18 -22.45
CA LYS A 160 24.02 6.28 -23.92
C LYS A 160 25.32 5.67 -24.42
N ALA A 161 26.42 5.85 -23.67
CA ALA A 161 27.71 5.28 -24.03
C ALA A 161 27.77 3.76 -23.87
N LYS A 162 26.95 3.18 -22.98
CA LYS A 162 26.98 1.77 -22.62
C LYS A 162 25.56 1.15 -22.53
N PRO A 163 24.78 1.16 -23.62
CA PRO A 163 23.41 0.66 -23.59
C PRO A 163 23.38 -0.81 -23.17
N GLY A 164 22.53 -1.13 -22.18
CA GLY A 164 22.35 -2.49 -21.67
C GLY A 164 23.50 -3.04 -20.82
N LYS A 165 24.53 -2.23 -20.52
CA LYS A 165 25.62 -2.61 -19.60
C LYS A 165 25.37 -2.17 -18.16
N LEU A 166 24.54 -1.15 -17.99
CA LEU A 166 24.05 -0.75 -16.68
C LEU A 166 22.73 -1.45 -16.37
N ASN A 167 22.39 -1.49 -15.08
CA ASN A 167 21.10 -1.98 -14.61
C ASN A 167 20.51 -1.08 -13.51
N TYR A 168 19.20 -1.22 -13.28
CA TYR A 168 18.53 -0.60 -12.16
C TYR A 168 17.58 -1.57 -11.46
N GLY A 169 17.42 -1.39 -10.15
CA GLY A 169 16.48 -2.18 -9.36
C GLY A 169 15.15 -1.48 -9.14
N SER A 170 14.08 -2.26 -8.98
CA SER A 170 12.79 -1.77 -8.48
C SER A 170 12.15 -2.72 -7.46
N ALA A 171 11.03 -2.30 -6.87
CA ALA A 171 10.20 -3.14 -6.01
C ALA A 171 9.33 -4.16 -6.79
N GLY A 172 9.56 -4.31 -8.09
CA GLY A 172 8.88 -5.24 -8.99
C GLY A 172 8.16 -4.53 -10.14
N ASN A 173 7.69 -5.31 -11.12
CA ASN A 173 7.10 -4.81 -12.36
C ASN A 173 5.82 -4.02 -12.06
N GLY A 174 5.80 -2.77 -12.53
CA GLY A 174 4.72 -1.82 -12.25
C GLY A 174 4.80 -1.13 -10.89
N SER A 175 5.85 -1.39 -10.07
CA SER A 175 6.08 -0.60 -8.85
C SER A 175 6.40 0.86 -9.17
N ALA A 176 6.21 1.76 -8.19
CA ALA A 176 6.48 3.18 -8.37
C ALA A 176 7.92 3.49 -8.85
N GLY A 177 8.92 2.74 -8.36
CA GLY A 177 10.31 2.88 -8.80
C GLY A 177 10.56 2.36 -10.22
N HIS A 178 9.90 1.28 -10.62
CA HIS A 178 9.94 0.78 -12.01
C HIS A 178 9.41 1.85 -12.96
N LEU A 179 8.22 2.38 -12.68
CA LEU A 179 7.56 3.39 -13.49
C LEU A 179 8.36 4.70 -13.59
N ALA A 180 9.05 5.08 -12.52
CA ALA A 180 9.92 6.25 -12.51
C ALA A 180 11.11 6.09 -13.46
N MET A 181 11.77 4.93 -13.42
CA MET A 181 12.91 4.63 -14.29
C MET A 181 12.49 4.43 -15.75
N GLU A 182 11.35 3.77 -16.01
CA GLU A 182 10.82 3.66 -17.37
C GLU A 182 10.42 5.03 -17.94
N TYR A 183 9.83 5.91 -17.12
CA TYR A 183 9.54 7.27 -17.56
C TYR A 183 10.84 8.04 -17.89
N LEU A 184 11.87 7.92 -17.06
CA LEU A 184 13.19 8.51 -17.33
C LEU A 184 13.83 7.94 -18.61
N LYS A 185 13.81 6.62 -18.81
CA LYS A 185 14.30 5.96 -20.03
C LYS A 185 13.61 6.50 -21.27
N MET A 186 12.28 6.62 -21.23
CA MET A 186 11.49 7.17 -22.34
C MET A 186 11.90 8.61 -22.69
N VAL A 187 11.94 9.52 -21.70
CA VAL A 187 12.24 10.94 -22.00
C VAL A 187 13.70 11.19 -22.35
N SER A 188 14.62 10.32 -21.90
CA SER A 188 16.05 10.44 -22.17
C SER A 188 16.52 9.66 -23.40
N GLU A 189 15.63 8.84 -23.97
CA GLU A 189 15.92 7.93 -25.07
C GLU A 189 17.12 7.04 -24.76
N THR A 190 17.10 6.43 -23.57
CA THR A 190 18.17 5.56 -23.08
C THR A 190 17.68 4.17 -22.73
N PHE A 191 18.61 3.22 -22.70
CA PHE A 191 18.33 1.84 -22.32
C PHE A 191 19.25 1.39 -21.20
N ILE A 192 18.63 0.95 -20.11
CA ILE A 192 19.25 0.35 -18.93
C ILE A 192 18.39 -0.86 -18.50
N VAL A 193 19.04 -1.94 -18.06
CA VAL A 193 18.38 -3.22 -17.76
C VAL A 193 17.61 -3.12 -16.44
N HIS A 194 16.35 -3.54 -16.44
CA HIS A 194 15.55 -3.62 -15.22
C HIS A 194 15.82 -4.94 -14.47
N VAL A 195 15.98 -4.86 -13.16
CA VAL A 195 16.10 -6.01 -12.26
C VAL A 195 14.99 -5.92 -11.20
N PRO A 196 13.90 -6.68 -11.33
CA PRO A 196 12.79 -6.62 -10.39
C PRO A 196 13.06 -7.37 -9.09
N TYR A 197 12.74 -6.74 -7.95
CA TYR A 197 12.74 -7.37 -6.63
C TYR A 197 11.32 -7.52 -6.10
N ARG A 198 11.19 -8.15 -4.92
CA ARG A 198 9.92 -8.30 -4.19
C ARG A 198 9.53 -7.07 -3.35
N GLY A 199 10.37 -6.03 -3.34
CA GLY A 199 10.21 -4.82 -2.54
C GLY A 199 11.48 -3.99 -2.51
N THR A 200 11.38 -2.76 -2.00
CA THR A 200 12.50 -1.81 -1.96
C THR A 200 13.62 -2.25 -1.00
N GLY A 201 13.32 -2.95 0.09
CA GLY A 201 14.36 -3.40 1.04
C GLY A 201 15.45 -4.26 0.39
N PRO A 202 15.11 -5.43 -0.19
CA PRO A 202 16.07 -6.26 -0.91
C PRO A 202 16.77 -5.53 -2.06
N GLN A 203 16.04 -4.68 -2.80
CA GLN A 203 16.58 -3.86 -3.88
C GLN A 203 17.64 -2.86 -3.39
N LEU A 204 17.43 -2.20 -2.24
CA LEU A 204 18.40 -1.28 -1.66
C LEU A 204 19.64 -2.00 -1.13
N THR A 205 19.48 -3.20 -0.59
CA THR A 205 20.63 -4.04 -0.19
C THR A 205 21.56 -4.27 -1.38
N ASP A 206 21.02 -4.63 -2.53
CA ASP A 206 21.79 -4.92 -3.74
C ASP A 206 22.39 -3.66 -4.38
N LEU A 207 21.67 -2.54 -4.35
CA LEU A 207 22.17 -1.24 -4.80
C LEU A 207 23.36 -0.78 -3.96
N MET A 208 23.27 -0.84 -2.63
CA MET A 208 24.38 -0.47 -1.75
C MET A 208 25.57 -1.41 -1.88
N ALA A 209 25.34 -2.69 -2.22
CA ALA A 209 26.39 -3.67 -2.46
C ALA A 209 27.06 -3.54 -3.85
N GLY A 210 26.59 -2.63 -4.71
CA GLY A 210 27.11 -2.44 -6.07
C GLY A 210 26.68 -3.54 -7.06
N ARG A 211 25.69 -4.36 -6.71
CA ARG A 211 25.06 -5.30 -7.66
C ARG A 211 24.11 -4.59 -8.61
N LEU A 212 23.58 -3.44 -8.19
CA LEU A 212 22.81 -2.53 -9.04
C LEU A 212 23.56 -1.21 -9.24
N ASP A 213 23.40 -0.60 -10.41
CA ASP A 213 24.00 0.71 -10.67
C ASP A 213 23.11 1.85 -10.17
N ALA A 214 21.79 1.72 -10.35
CA ALA A 214 20.82 2.77 -10.08
C ALA A 214 19.49 2.27 -9.53
N ALA A 215 18.68 3.20 -9.02
CA ALA A 215 17.27 3.01 -8.75
C ALA A 215 16.52 4.34 -8.67
N ALA A 216 15.19 4.28 -8.84
CA ALA A 216 14.30 5.33 -8.40
C ALA A 216 13.54 4.86 -7.15
N VAL A 217 13.68 5.60 -6.04
CA VAL A 217 13.15 5.20 -4.74
C VAL A 217 12.49 6.38 -4.05
N GLY A 218 11.38 6.13 -3.34
CA GLY A 218 10.73 7.18 -2.56
C GLY A 218 11.64 7.67 -1.45
N ALA A 219 11.73 9.00 -1.28
CA ALA A 219 12.67 9.65 -0.37
C ALA A 219 12.78 9.00 1.03
N PRO A 220 11.68 8.65 1.74
CA PRO A 220 11.75 8.06 3.08
C PRO A 220 12.66 6.84 3.20
N ALA A 221 12.73 6.01 2.16
CA ALA A 221 13.51 4.78 2.22
C ALA A 221 15.02 5.01 2.02
N VAL A 222 15.43 6.15 1.44
CA VAL A 222 16.81 6.40 1.00
C VAL A 222 17.49 7.60 1.63
N MET A 223 16.76 8.50 2.29
CA MET A 223 17.34 9.71 2.88
C MET A 223 18.54 9.41 3.80
N GLN A 224 18.45 8.38 4.65
CA GLN A 224 19.56 7.99 5.53
C GLN A 224 20.80 7.50 4.78
N TYR A 225 20.63 6.79 3.66
CA TYR A 225 21.73 6.27 2.86
C TYR A 225 22.37 7.36 2.00
N ILE A 226 21.58 8.37 1.60
CA ILE A 226 22.09 9.58 0.95
C ILE A 226 22.92 10.40 1.95
N LYS A 227 22.39 10.66 3.16
CA LYS A 227 23.09 11.41 4.22
C LYS A 227 24.40 10.75 4.66
N SER A 228 24.46 9.42 4.69
CA SER A 228 25.68 8.66 5.03
C SER A 228 26.64 8.46 3.86
N GLY A 229 26.29 8.92 2.66
CA GLY A 229 27.12 8.78 1.45
C GLY A 229 27.16 7.35 0.87
N LYS A 230 26.34 6.43 1.37
CA LYS A 230 26.23 5.06 0.81
C LYS A 230 25.55 5.03 -0.55
N LEU A 231 24.65 5.99 -0.80
CA LEU A 231 24.03 6.22 -2.11
C LEU A 231 24.20 7.68 -2.50
N ARG A 232 24.31 7.96 -3.79
CA ARG A 232 24.32 9.33 -4.31
C ARG A 232 22.97 9.62 -4.97
N CYS A 233 22.28 10.65 -4.49
CA CYS A 233 21.09 11.18 -5.15
C CYS A 233 21.52 12.11 -6.30
N ILE A 234 21.12 11.76 -7.53
CA ILE A 234 21.53 12.47 -8.75
C ILE A 234 20.41 13.33 -9.35
N ALA A 235 19.15 13.09 -8.95
CA ALA A 235 18.02 13.96 -9.26
C ALA A 235 16.82 13.72 -8.33
N THR A 236 15.97 14.73 -8.19
CA THR A 236 14.62 14.56 -7.66
C THR A 236 13.59 14.51 -8.80
N GLY A 237 12.59 13.64 -8.68
CA GLY A 237 11.47 13.54 -9.62
C GLY A 237 10.40 14.60 -9.43
N THR A 238 10.49 15.44 -8.40
CA THR A 238 9.55 16.53 -8.13
C THR A 238 9.72 17.68 -9.12
N SER A 239 8.69 18.54 -9.25
CA SER A 239 8.74 19.72 -10.11
C SER A 239 9.72 20.79 -9.60
N THR A 240 9.95 20.84 -8.29
CA THR A 240 10.94 21.70 -7.62
C THR A 240 11.85 20.87 -6.72
N ARG A 241 13.03 21.41 -6.38
CA ARG A 241 13.94 20.76 -5.43
C ARG A 241 13.29 20.60 -4.07
N ILE A 242 13.61 19.53 -3.37
CA ILE A 242 13.07 19.30 -2.03
C ILE A 242 13.93 20.00 -0.96
N PRO A 243 13.33 20.56 0.10
CA PRO A 243 14.09 21.26 1.15
C PRO A 243 15.16 20.40 1.84
N GLN A 244 14.96 19.08 1.87
CA GLN A 244 15.88 18.13 2.49
C GLN A 244 17.15 17.87 1.63
N LEU A 245 17.11 18.21 0.35
CA LEU A 245 18.21 18.05 -0.61
C LEU A 245 18.28 19.28 -1.55
N PRO A 246 18.55 20.48 -1.03
CA PRO A 246 18.47 21.72 -1.81
C PRO A 246 19.50 21.78 -2.96
N ASP A 247 20.60 21.05 -2.83
CA ASP A 247 21.67 21.00 -3.82
C ASP A 247 21.43 19.95 -4.92
N VAL A 248 20.44 19.06 -4.76
CA VAL A 248 20.11 18.04 -5.76
C VAL A 248 19.08 18.61 -6.72
N PRO A 249 19.43 18.81 -8.02
CA PRO A 249 18.49 19.35 -8.99
C PRO A 249 17.37 18.36 -9.31
N THR A 250 16.25 18.87 -9.81
CA THR A 250 15.18 18.03 -10.36
C THR A 250 15.62 17.39 -11.68
N VAL A 251 14.88 16.36 -12.12
CA VAL A 251 15.02 15.81 -13.48
C VAL A 251 14.74 16.89 -14.53
N ALA A 252 13.77 17.77 -14.28
CA ALA A 252 13.40 18.85 -15.19
C ALA A 252 14.51 19.90 -15.37
N GLU A 253 15.16 20.31 -14.28
CA GLU A 253 16.32 21.22 -14.30
C GLU A 253 17.53 20.62 -15.06
N GLN A 254 17.55 19.29 -15.24
CA GLN A 254 18.67 18.57 -15.85
C GLN A 254 18.45 18.21 -17.31
N GLY A 255 17.45 18.79 -17.98
CA GLY A 255 17.27 18.70 -19.43
C GLY A 255 15.99 17.99 -19.88
N PHE A 256 15.06 17.72 -18.95
CA PHE A 256 13.80 17.03 -19.25
C PHE A 256 12.60 17.88 -18.78
N PRO A 257 12.35 19.03 -19.40
CA PRO A 257 11.29 19.96 -18.96
C PRO A 257 9.93 19.27 -18.91
N GLY A 258 9.14 19.59 -17.88
CA GLY A 258 7.83 18.97 -17.64
C GLY A 258 7.90 17.57 -17.02
N PHE A 259 9.10 17.05 -16.73
CA PHE A 259 9.24 15.81 -15.99
C PHE A 259 8.75 15.97 -14.56
N GLU A 260 7.79 15.14 -14.17
CA GLU A 260 7.35 15.01 -12.79
C GLU A 260 7.06 13.53 -12.51
N MET A 261 7.61 13.02 -11.41
CA MET A 261 7.38 11.69 -10.87
C MET A 261 7.33 11.76 -9.35
N THR A 262 6.11 11.73 -8.83
CA THR A 262 5.82 11.70 -7.40
C THR A 262 5.12 10.39 -7.10
N GLN A 263 5.66 9.61 -6.17
CA GLN A 263 4.99 8.41 -5.69
C GLN A 263 3.84 8.79 -4.77
N TRP A 264 2.84 7.92 -4.66
CA TRP A 264 1.72 8.17 -3.75
C TRP A 264 1.15 6.87 -3.23
N TYR A 265 0.62 6.96 -2.01
CA TYR A 265 0.13 5.82 -1.26
C TYR A 265 -1.21 6.18 -0.62
N GLY A 266 -2.20 5.30 -0.78
CA GLY A 266 -3.53 5.52 -0.24
C GLY A 266 -4.09 4.28 0.41
N LEU A 267 -5.02 4.49 1.33
CA LEU A 267 -5.77 3.44 1.99
C LEU A 267 -6.96 3.06 1.12
N MET A 268 -7.07 1.78 0.80
CA MET A 268 -8.21 1.19 0.10
C MET A 268 -8.87 0.14 1.00
N ALA A 269 -10.19 0.05 0.92
CA ALA A 269 -10.97 -1.05 1.49
C ALA A 269 -11.58 -1.90 0.37
N PRO A 270 -11.92 -3.18 0.62
CA PRO A 270 -12.74 -3.96 -0.30
C PRO A 270 -14.09 -3.27 -0.57
N ALA A 271 -14.65 -3.47 -1.76
CA ALA A 271 -15.93 -2.86 -2.15
C ALA A 271 -17.12 -3.27 -1.26
N ASN A 272 -17.03 -4.42 -0.59
CA ASN A 272 -18.05 -4.91 0.33
C ASN A 272 -17.99 -4.28 1.74
N LEU A 273 -17.04 -3.37 2.05
CA LEU A 273 -16.97 -2.74 3.36
C LEU A 273 -18.27 -1.95 3.63
N ALA A 274 -18.90 -2.17 4.79
CA ALA A 274 -20.16 -1.52 5.15
C ALA A 274 -20.04 0.02 5.12
N PRO A 275 -21.09 0.78 4.72
CA PRO A 275 -21.03 2.24 4.65
C PRO A 275 -20.62 2.91 5.97
N ALA A 276 -21.22 2.49 7.10
CA ALA A 276 -20.87 3.04 8.42
C ALA A 276 -19.40 2.78 8.81
N ALA A 277 -18.86 1.61 8.45
CA ALA A 277 -17.45 1.29 8.65
C ALA A 277 -16.54 2.14 7.74
N THR A 278 -16.97 2.36 6.50
CA THR A 278 -16.28 3.21 5.52
C THR A 278 -16.17 4.65 6.04
N ASP A 279 -17.27 5.23 6.52
CA ASP A 279 -17.30 6.61 7.03
C ASP A 279 -16.41 6.77 8.27
N LYS A 280 -16.50 5.82 9.22
CA LYS A 280 -15.66 5.80 10.41
C LYS A 280 -14.18 5.67 10.05
N LEU A 281 -13.84 4.77 9.12
CA LEU A 281 -12.47 4.55 8.68
C LEU A 281 -11.91 5.77 7.94
N ALA A 282 -12.68 6.41 7.07
CA ALA A 282 -12.27 7.61 6.34
C ALA A 282 -11.98 8.77 7.30
N ALA A 283 -12.88 9.03 8.26
CA ALA A 283 -12.68 10.05 9.27
C ALA A 283 -11.44 9.76 10.14
N ALA A 284 -11.23 8.50 10.53
CA ALA A 284 -10.09 8.10 11.33
C ALA A 284 -8.77 8.18 10.55
N ALA A 285 -8.73 7.77 9.28
CA ALA A 285 -7.54 7.81 8.44
C ALA A 285 -7.08 9.26 8.17
N ALA A 286 -8.01 10.16 7.87
CA ALA A 286 -7.70 11.57 7.67
C ALA A 286 -7.14 12.22 8.95
N LYS A 287 -7.70 11.90 10.13
CA LYS A 287 -7.20 12.37 11.43
C LYS A 287 -5.84 11.77 11.76
N ALA A 288 -5.65 10.47 11.53
CA ALA A 288 -4.41 9.76 11.80
C ALA A 288 -3.22 10.41 11.08
N ILE A 289 -3.34 10.64 9.77
CA ILE A 289 -2.29 11.24 8.95
C ILE A 289 -2.01 12.71 9.30
N LYS A 290 -3.04 13.44 9.76
CA LYS A 290 -2.93 14.86 10.15
C LYS A 290 -2.55 15.05 11.62
N SER A 291 -2.33 13.97 12.38
CA SER A 291 -1.81 14.06 13.75
C SER A 291 -0.42 14.70 13.75
N PRO A 292 -0.06 15.48 14.79
CA PRO A 292 1.29 16.04 14.92
C PRO A 292 2.39 14.98 14.78
N GLU A 293 2.19 13.81 15.38
CA GLU A 293 3.15 12.70 15.35
C GLU A 293 3.33 12.10 13.94
N SER A 294 2.25 11.98 13.16
CA SER A 294 2.35 11.58 11.75
C SER A 294 3.03 12.65 10.91
N LEU A 295 2.69 13.91 11.10
CA LEU A 295 3.28 15.02 10.36
C LEU A 295 4.78 15.12 10.60
N GLU A 296 5.22 15.03 11.86
CA GLU A 296 6.63 15.03 12.23
C GLU A 296 7.37 13.84 11.59
N ARG A 297 6.83 12.62 11.72
CA ARG A 297 7.44 11.41 11.17
C ARG A 297 7.52 11.44 9.64
N LEU A 298 6.46 11.86 8.96
CA LEU A 298 6.42 11.89 7.49
C LEU A 298 7.30 13.02 6.91
N SER A 299 7.26 14.21 7.51
CA SER A 299 8.02 15.36 7.01
C SER A 299 9.54 15.21 7.17
N GLY A 300 9.99 14.58 8.26
CA GLY A 300 11.41 14.26 8.48
C GLY A 300 12.01 13.39 7.37
N ASP A 301 11.17 12.58 6.75
CA ASP A 301 11.51 11.64 5.66
C ASP A 301 11.12 12.17 4.26
N ALA A 302 10.78 13.46 4.16
CA ALA A 302 10.32 14.15 2.95
C ALA A 302 9.02 13.59 2.34
N ALA A 303 8.24 12.80 3.09
CA ALA A 303 6.89 12.45 2.71
C ALA A 303 5.92 13.59 3.04
N ILE A 304 5.01 13.87 2.10
CA ILE A 304 3.98 14.89 2.24
C ILE A 304 2.70 14.19 2.68
N ALA A 305 2.33 14.37 3.93
CA ALA A 305 1.05 13.94 4.48
C ALA A 305 -0.11 14.63 3.74
N VAL A 306 -1.14 13.87 3.38
CA VAL A 306 -2.32 14.41 2.69
C VAL A 306 -3.57 14.26 3.55
N GLY A 307 -4.01 13.03 3.84
CA GLY A 307 -5.22 12.76 4.61
C GLY A 307 -6.47 13.32 3.93
N SER A 308 -6.71 12.92 2.68
CA SER A 308 -7.87 13.35 1.89
C SER A 308 -9.16 12.67 2.33
N THR A 309 -10.29 13.18 1.84
CA THR A 309 -11.57 12.46 1.82
C THR A 309 -11.56 11.31 0.79
N PRO A 310 -12.52 10.35 0.89
CA PRO A 310 -12.74 9.32 -0.12
C PRO A 310 -12.95 9.87 -1.54
N ALA A 311 -13.77 10.92 -1.66
CA ALA A 311 -14.11 11.53 -2.95
C ALA A 311 -12.90 12.21 -3.61
N GLU A 312 -12.11 12.96 -2.83
CA GLU A 312 -10.86 13.55 -3.33
C GLU A 312 -9.86 12.47 -3.76
N PHE A 313 -9.77 11.36 -3.04
CA PHE A 313 -8.87 10.27 -3.43
C PHE A 313 -9.34 9.56 -4.71
N ALA A 314 -10.65 9.31 -4.84
CA ALA A 314 -11.24 8.77 -6.06
C ALA A 314 -10.94 9.66 -7.28
N ALA A 315 -11.15 10.97 -7.13
CA ALA A 315 -10.84 11.94 -8.18
C ALA A 315 -9.34 11.96 -8.53
N PHE A 316 -8.47 11.88 -7.52
CA PHE A 316 -7.03 11.81 -7.72
C PHE A 316 -6.61 10.54 -8.49
N ILE A 317 -7.18 9.37 -8.16
CA ILE A 317 -6.93 8.12 -8.90
C ILE A 317 -7.33 8.28 -10.38
N ALA A 318 -8.49 8.87 -10.67
CA ALA A 318 -8.95 9.07 -12.04
C ALA A 318 -8.04 10.00 -12.86
N VAL A 319 -7.54 11.09 -12.24
CA VAL A 319 -6.56 11.99 -12.86
C VAL A 319 -5.26 11.24 -13.17
N GLU A 320 -4.75 10.46 -12.22
CA GLU A 320 -3.52 9.70 -12.40
C GLU A 320 -3.68 8.59 -13.45
N GLN A 321 -4.81 7.90 -13.51
CA GLN A 321 -5.11 6.92 -14.56
C GLN A 321 -5.03 7.55 -15.95
N LYS A 322 -5.68 8.70 -16.16
CA LYS A 322 -5.63 9.41 -17.45
C LYS A 322 -4.21 9.85 -17.82
N ARG A 323 -3.47 10.38 -16.85
CA ARG A 323 -2.06 10.78 -17.02
C ARG A 323 -1.21 9.59 -17.44
N TRP A 324 -1.29 8.48 -16.69
CA TRP A 324 -0.45 7.31 -16.91
C TRP A 324 -0.81 6.54 -18.16
N GLN A 325 -2.08 6.49 -18.55
CA GLN A 325 -2.48 5.92 -19.84
C GLN A 325 -1.72 6.57 -21.00
N THR A 326 -1.56 7.91 -20.96
CA THR A 326 -0.80 8.66 -21.97
C THR A 326 0.70 8.33 -21.91
N VAL A 327 1.28 8.26 -20.71
CA VAL A 327 2.70 7.94 -20.51
C VAL A 327 3.01 6.53 -20.99
N ILE A 328 2.20 5.54 -20.62
CA ILE A 328 2.37 4.13 -20.97
C ILE A 328 2.29 3.94 -22.49
N ALA A 329 1.30 4.55 -23.14
CA ALA A 329 1.15 4.47 -24.59
C ALA A 329 2.38 5.00 -25.34
N ARG A 330 3.03 6.05 -24.81
CA ARG A 330 4.25 6.64 -25.39
C ARG A 330 5.51 5.84 -25.06
N ALA A 331 5.62 5.34 -23.84
CA ALA A 331 6.81 4.66 -23.33
C ALA A 331 6.90 3.19 -23.75
N GLY A 332 5.79 2.57 -24.17
CA GLY A 332 5.75 1.14 -24.48
C GLY A 332 6.02 0.26 -23.25
N ILE A 333 5.69 0.75 -22.05
CA ILE A 333 5.92 0.04 -20.78
C ILE A 333 5.15 -1.27 -20.81
N LYS A 334 5.86 -2.38 -20.61
CA LYS A 334 5.28 -3.70 -20.44
C LYS A 334 5.78 -4.29 -19.14
N PRO A 335 4.98 -5.14 -18.47
CA PRO A 335 5.51 -6.05 -17.48
C PRO A 335 6.47 -7.00 -18.21
N ASP A 336 7.72 -6.97 -17.81
CA ASP A 336 8.78 -7.89 -18.17
C ASP A 336 8.54 -9.30 -17.61
#